data_AF-V5GDJ7-F1
#
_entry.id   AF-V5GDJ7-F1
#
_cell.length_a   1.000
_cell.length_b   1.000
_cell.length_c   1.000
_cell.angle_alpha   90.00
_cell.angle_beta   90.00
_cell.angle_gamma   90.00
#
_symmetry.space_group_name_H-M   'P 1'
#
loop_
_entity.id
_entity.type
_entity.pdbx_description
1 polymer ?
#
loop_
_entity_poly.entity_id
_entity_poly.type
_entity_poly.pdbx_seq_one_letter_code
_entity_poly.pdbx_strand_id
1 'polypeptide(L)'
;HKSWLCDGAKDCPDGSDEAPDNCQNITCRADQFQCKDRSCISGHLHCSGHADCPDGSDEEDCGTPIPNCDPKTQFDCGGGQCISFAQVCDGRQDCPDWEDEPKDKCGINECLQNNGGCTHKCIDTPASFYCDCNHGYKLINNRTCKGKLVN
;
A
#
# COMPACT_ATOMS: atom_id res chain seq x y z
N HIS A 1 -15.57 4.36 -23.48
CA HIS A 1 -15.72 2.90 -23.39
C HIS A 1 -14.42 2.27 -23.88
N LYS A 2 -13.60 1.73 -22.97
CA LYS A 2 -12.23 1.23 -23.20
C LYS A 2 -12.03 -0.07 -22.40
N SER A 3 -13.08 -0.90 -22.36
CA SER A 3 -13.15 -2.07 -21.47
C SER A 3 -13.04 -3.40 -22.20
N TRP A 4 -13.01 -3.40 -23.54
CA TRP A 4 -13.11 -4.56 -24.44
C TRP A 4 -11.92 -4.56 -25.41
N LEU A 5 -10.74 -4.18 -24.89
CA LEU A 5 -9.52 -3.99 -25.68
C LEU A 5 -8.38 -4.61 -24.89
N CYS A 6 -7.85 -5.72 -25.38
CA CYS A 6 -6.84 -6.57 -24.72
C CYS A 6 -7.27 -7.06 -23.33
N ASP A 7 -8.53 -7.46 -23.18
CA ASP A 7 -9.09 -8.07 -21.97
C ASP A 7 -9.12 -9.60 -22.01
N GLY A 8 -8.49 -10.20 -23.04
CA GLY A 8 -8.33 -11.65 -23.18
C GLY A 8 -9.58 -12.35 -23.70
N ALA A 9 -10.60 -11.59 -24.10
CA ALA A 9 -11.81 -12.07 -24.73
C ALA A 9 -11.85 -11.55 -26.17
N LYS A 10 -12.34 -12.40 -27.08
CA LYS A 10 -12.55 -12.02 -28.47
C LYS A 10 -13.92 -11.34 -28.59
N ASP A 11 -13.97 -10.05 -28.32
CA ASP A 11 -15.15 -9.21 -28.39
C ASP A 11 -15.33 -8.58 -29.78
N CYS A 12 -14.26 -8.39 -30.55
CA CYS A 12 -14.39 -8.05 -31.98
C CYS A 12 -14.48 -9.32 -32.86
N PRO A 13 -15.34 -9.31 -33.90
CA PRO A 13 -15.47 -10.44 -34.83
C PRO A 13 -14.15 -10.79 -35.56
N ASP A 14 -13.34 -9.77 -35.86
CA ASP A 14 -11.99 -9.90 -36.44
C ASP A 14 -10.89 -10.18 -35.40
N GLY A 15 -11.21 -10.21 -34.10
CA GLY A 15 -10.24 -10.41 -33.02
C GLY A 15 -9.18 -9.31 -32.91
N SER A 16 -9.47 -8.16 -33.52
CA SER A 16 -8.54 -7.02 -33.58
C SER A 16 -8.40 -6.30 -32.24
N ASP A 17 -9.36 -6.48 -31.35
CA ASP A 17 -9.30 -6.09 -29.95
C ASP A 17 -8.17 -6.77 -29.16
N GLU A 18 -7.77 -7.97 -29.59
CA GLU A 18 -6.65 -8.76 -29.03
C GLU A 18 -5.43 -8.78 -29.96
N ALA A 19 -5.44 -8.01 -31.05
CA ALA A 19 -4.35 -8.01 -32.01
C ALA A 19 -3.11 -7.33 -31.41
N PRO A 20 -1.89 -7.88 -31.65
CA PRO A 20 -0.66 -7.37 -31.09
C PRO A 20 -0.34 -5.92 -31.51
N ASP A 21 -0.89 -5.44 -32.62
CA ASP A 21 -0.73 -4.04 -33.09
C ASP A 21 -1.58 -3.07 -32.24
N ASN A 22 -2.77 -3.49 -31.79
CA ASN A 22 -3.66 -2.71 -30.92
C ASN A 22 -3.30 -2.84 -29.43
N CYS A 23 -2.66 -3.95 -29.03
CA CYS A 23 -2.11 -4.16 -27.69
C CYS A 23 -0.68 -3.66 -27.51
N GLN A 24 -0.01 -3.23 -28.58
CA GLN A 24 1.37 -2.73 -28.54
C GLN A 24 1.54 -1.43 -27.73
N ASN A 25 0.45 -0.77 -27.38
CA ASN A 25 0.42 0.43 -26.54
C ASN A 25 -0.55 0.32 -25.36
N ILE A 26 -0.95 -0.90 -24.97
CA ILE A 26 -1.67 -1.11 -23.71
C ILE A 26 -0.64 -1.33 -22.62
N THR A 27 -0.19 -0.22 -22.06
CA THR A 27 0.23 -0.18 -20.67
C THR A 27 -0.99 -0.60 -19.85
N CYS A 28 -0.85 -1.56 -18.94
CA CYS A 28 -1.92 -1.89 -17.99
C CYS A 28 -2.50 -0.61 -17.39
N ARG A 29 -3.75 -0.64 -16.91
CA ARG A 29 -4.37 0.57 -16.35
C ARG A 29 -3.46 1.17 -15.27
N ALA A 30 -3.58 2.47 -15.02
CA ALA A 30 -2.71 3.15 -14.05
C ALA A 30 -2.73 2.51 -12.65
N ASP A 31 -3.79 1.74 -12.33
CA ASP A 31 -3.98 0.97 -11.11
C ASP A 31 -3.58 -0.52 -11.21
N GLN A 32 -2.90 -0.94 -12.28
CA GLN A 32 -2.52 -2.32 -12.58
C GLN A 32 -1.01 -2.47 -12.84
N PHE A 33 -0.48 -3.64 -12.48
CA PHE A 33 0.91 -4.02 -12.76
C PHE A 33 0.97 -4.97 -13.95
N GLN A 34 1.97 -4.77 -14.82
CA GLN A 34 2.22 -5.60 -15.99
C GLN A 34 3.25 -6.67 -15.67
N CYS A 35 2.83 -7.93 -15.67
CA CYS A 35 3.70 -9.09 -15.57
C CYS A 35 4.69 -9.15 -16.75
N LYS A 36 5.78 -9.91 -16.59
CA LYS A 36 6.73 -10.18 -17.69
C LYS A 36 6.08 -10.85 -18.90
N ASP A 37 5.07 -11.68 -18.67
CA ASP A 37 4.25 -12.33 -19.70
C ASP A 37 3.24 -11.36 -20.38
N ARG A 38 3.21 -10.08 -19.96
CA ARG A 38 2.27 -9.03 -20.39
C ARG A 38 0.84 -9.17 -19.89
N SER A 39 0.58 -10.16 -19.04
CA SER A 39 -0.63 -10.24 -18.21
C SER A 39 -0.72 -9.04 -17.25
N CYS A 40 -1.92 -8.54 -16.99
CA CYS A 40 -2.14 -7.45 -16.04
C CYS A 40 -2.77 -7.99 -14.76
N ILE A 41 -2.14 -7.71 -13.63
CA ILE A 41 -2.71 -7.92 -12.30
C ILE A 41 -3.04 -6.56 -11.68
N SER A 42 -3.83 -6.55 -10.61
CA SER A 42 -4.07 -5.29 -9.91
C SER A 42 -2.79 -4.78 -9.27
N GLY A 43 -2.58 -3.47 -9.22
CA GLY A 43 -1.35 -2.86 -8.71
C GLY A 43 -1.10 -3.16 -7.22
N HIS A 44 -2.14 -3.56 -6.48
CA HIS A 44 -2.01 -4.04 -5.10
C HIS A 44 -1.57 -5.51 -4.99
N LEU A 45 -1.60 -6.25 -6.11
CA LEU A 45 -1.09 -7.62 -6.23
C LEU A 45 0.37 -7.65 -6.73
N HIS A 46 0.94 -6.50 -7.06
CA HIS A 46 2.38 -6.43 -7.30
C HIS A 46 3.08 -6.48 -5.95
N CYS A 47 3.88 -7.52 -5.74
CA CYS A 47 4.60 -7.77 -4.49
C CYS A 47 3.67 -7.98 -3.27
N SER A 48 2.58 -8.71 -3.47
CA SER A 48 1.68 -9.14 -2.40
C SER A 48 2.22 -10.32 -1.58
N GLY A 49 3.39 -10.87 -1.94
CA GLY A 49 3.92 -12.11 -1.37
C GLY A 49 3.24 -13.36 -1.93
N HIS A 50 2.46 -13.22 -3.00
CA HIS A 50 1.80 -14.31 -3.72
C HIS A 50 2.09 -14.17 -5.20
N ALA A 51 2.38 -15.29 -5.87
CA ALA A 51 2.53 -15.29 -7.32
C ALA A 51 1.15 -15.19 -7.98
N ASP A 52 0.68 -13.95 -8.15
CA ASP A 52 -0.55 -13.62 -8.87
C ASP A 52 -0.29 -13.53 -10.39
N CYS A 53 0.95 -13.23 -10.81
CA CYS A 53 1.34 -13.44 -12.20
C CYS A 53 1.48 -14.94 -12.51
N PRO A 54 1.09 -15.39 -13.73
CA PRO A 54 1.32 -16.77 -14.18
C PRO A 54 2.80 -17.17 -14.18
N ASP A 55 3.67 -16.18 -14.34
CA ASP A 55 5.14 -16.29 -14.35
C ASP A 55 5.78 -15.94 -12.99
N GLY A 56 4.99 -15.57 -11.98
CA GLY A 56 5.46 -15.10 -10.66
C GLY A 56 6.26 -13.79 -10.70
N SER A 57 6.26 -13.10 -11.84
CA SER A 57 7.09 -11.91 -12.07
C SER A 57 6.75 -10.71 -11.18
N ASP A 58 5.58 -10.72 -10.58
CA ASP A 58 5.10 -9.77 -9.58
C ASP A 58 5.84 -9.85 -8.26
N GLU A 59 6.62 -10.91 -8.00
CA GLU A 59 7.34 -11.11 -6.74
C GLU A 59 8.88 -11.05 -6.89
N GLU A 60 9.39 -10.88 -8.12
CA GLU A 60 10.81 -11.12 -8.44
C GLU A 60 11.72 -9.87 -8.32
N ASP A 61 11.16 -8.64 -8.29
CA ASP A 61 11.94 -7.39 -8.21
C ASP A 61 11.30 -6.35 -7.27
N CYS A 62 10.81 -6.83 -6.12
CA CYS A 62 10.12 -6.02 -5.11
C CYS A 62 11.03 -5.10 -4.28
N GLY A 63 12.30 -4.94 -4.67
CA GLY A 63 13.23 -3.93 -4.15
C GLY A 63 13.11 -3.62 -2.65
N THR A 64 13.40 -4.58 -1.76
CA THR A 64 13.35 -4.45 -0.28
C THR A 64 11.95 -4.17 0.28
N PRO A 65 11.59 -4.73 1.46
CA PRO A 65 10.23 -5.15 1.79
C PRO A 65 9.24 -4.01 1.59
N ILE A 66 8.42 -4.17 0.56
CA ILE A 66 7.25 -3.34 0.37
C ILE A 66 6.42 -3.55 1.63
N PRO A 67 5.94 -2.49 2.29
CA PRO A 67 5.01 -2.68 3.38
C PRO A 67 3.81 -3.43 2.78
N ASN A 68 3.72 -4.73 3.06
CA ASN A 68 2.61 -5.61 2.65
C ASN A 68 1.26 -5.10 3.17
N CYS A 69 1.30 -4.09 4.05
CA CYS A 69 0.16 -3.54 4.73
C CYS A 69 -0.18 -2.16 4.16
N ASP A 70 -1.44 -1.96 3.79
CA ASP A 70 -1.96 -0.65 3.43
C ASP A 70 -1.80 0.32 4.62
N PRO A 71 -0.98 1.38 4.52
CA PRO A 71 -0.62 2.21 5.66
C PRO A 71 -1.80 3.07 6.17
N LYS A 72 -2.94 3.07 5.47
CA LYS A 72 -4.14 3.81 5.88
C LYS A 72 -5.12 2.95 6.66
N THR A 73 -5.13 1.64 6.42
CA THR A 73 -6.17 0.73 6.93
C THR A 73 -5.62 -0.49 7.67
N GLN A 74 -4.33 -0.78 7.51
CA GLN A 74 -3.69 -1.98 8.03
C GLN A 74 -2.47 -1.66 8.90
N PHE A 75 -2.27 -2.49 9.91
CA PHE A 75 -1.15 -2.50 10.82
C PHE A 75 -0.23 -3.67 10.48
N ASP A 76 1.07 -3.39 10.41
CA ASP A 76 2.12 -4.39 10.19
C ASP A 76 2.49 -5.03 11.53
N CYS A 77 2.21 -6.32 11.67
CA CYS A 77 2.61 -7.14 12.82
C CYS A 77 4.10 -7.55 12.75
N GLY A 78 4.86 -7.08 11.77
CA GLY A 78 6.13 -7.67 11.38
C GLY A 78 5.97 -9.02 10.67
N GLY A 79 7.03 -9.45 9.99
CA GLY A 79 7.06 -10.76 9.31
C GLY A 79 6.11 -10.90 8.11
N GLY A 80 5.51 -9.80 7.63
CA GLY A 80 4.60 -9.79 6.48
C GLY A 80 3.13 -10.06 6.82
N GLN A 81 2.76 -10.10 8.10
CA GLN A 81 1.36 -10.21 8.53
C GLN A 81 0.73 -8.83 8.75
N CYS A 82 -0.42 -8.61 8.10
CA CYS A 82 -1.17 -7.36 8.18
C CYS A 82 -2.54 -7.60 8.81
N ILE A 83 -2.89 -6.78 9.80
CA ILE A 83 -4.21 -6.79 10.44
C ILE A 83 -4.89 -5.43 10.26
N SER A 84 -6.19 -5.35 10.45
CA SER A 84 -6.87 -4.04 10.38
C SER A 84 -6.51 -3.16 11.57
N PHE A 85 -6.43 -1.84 11.39
CA PHE A 85 -6.34 -0.92 12.54
C PHE A 85 -7.49 -1.05 13.55
N ALA A 86 -8.62 -1.66 13.15
CA ALA A 86 -9.72 -1.97 14.06
C ALA A 86 -9.45 -3.17 15.00
N GLN A 87 -8.46 -4.00 14.67
CA GLN A 87 -8.00 -5.15 15.47
C GLN A 87 -6.83 -4.76 16.38
N VAL A 88 -6.18 -3.63 16.12
CA VAL A 88 -5.18 -3.08 17.04
C VAL A 88 -5.90 -2.56 18.28
N CYS A 89 -5.48 -3.00 19.47
CA CYS A 89 -6.08 -2.56 20.73
C CYS A 89 -7.57 -2.93 20.91
N ASP A 90 -8.00 -4.05 20.33
CA ASP A 90 -9.36 -4.59 20.45
C ASP A 90 -9.53 -5.62 21.61
N GLY A 91 -8.46 -5.93 22.32
CA GLY A 91 -8.39 -6.87 23.44
C GLY A 91 -8.13 -8.32 23.02
N ARG A 92 -7.77 -8.60 21.76
CA ARG A 92 -7.47 -9.94 21.24
C ARG A 92 -6.06 -9.98 20.65
N GLN A 93 -5.50 -11.18 20.61
CA GLN A 93 -4.22 -11.41 19.96
C GLN A 93 -4.46 -11.65 18.46
N ASP A 94 -4.38 -10.61 17.66
CA ASP A 94 -4.43 -10.69 16.20
C ASP A 94 -3.02 -10.72 15.59
N CYS A 95 -1.98 -10.17 16.24
CA CYS A 95 -0.58 -10.34 15.84
C CYS A 95 0.12 -11.51 16.55
N PRO A 96 1.16 -12.11 15.93
CA PRO A 96 2.09 -12.96 16.65
C PRO A 96 2.70 -12.15 17.81
N ASP A 97 2.83 -12.75 18.99
CA ASP A 97 3.44 -12.09 20.16
C ASP A 97 2.73 -10.85 20.76
N TRP A 98 1.42 -10.63 20.50
CA TRP A 98 0.63 -9.52 21.08
C TRP A 98 1.17 -8.12 20.69
N GLU A 99 1.87 -8.00 19.56
CA GLU A 99 2.41 -6.72 19.10
C GLU A 99 1.32 -5.66 18.80
N ASP A 100 0.10 -6.12 18.51
CA ASP A 100 -1.12 -5.33 18.35
C ASP A 100 -1.76 -4.85 19.66
N GLU A 101 -1.38 -5.44 20.79
CA GLU A 101 -1.97 -5.23 22.11
C GLU A 101 -0.93 -4.84 23.18
N PRO A 102 -0.08 -3.83 22.94
CA PRO A 102 0.87 -3.38 23.95
C PRO A 102 0.12 -2.78 25.15
N LYS A 103 0.14 -3.49 26.29
CA LYS A 103 -0.52 -3.09 27.55
C LYS A 103 -0.23 -1.65 27.98
N ASP A 104 0.98 -1.16 27.70
CA ASP A 104 1.45 0.16 28.14
C ASP A 104 1.35 1.26 27.07
N LYS A 105 0.80 0.96 25.88
CA LYS A 105 0.62 1.95 24.80
C LYS A 105 -0.82 2.05 24.31
N CYS A 106 -1.61 1.03 24.58
CA CYS A 106 -2.98 0.96 24.12
C CYS A 106 -3.86 2.06 24.73
N GLY A 107 -4.57 2.81 23.88
CA GLY A 107 -5.49 3.87 24.30
C GLY A 107 -4.81 5.09 24.92
N ILE A 108 -3.50 5.25 24.72
CA ILE A 108 -2.76 6.45 25.11
C ILE A 108 -2.78 7.41 23.93
N ASN A 109 -3.19 8.65 24.19
CA ASN A 109 -3.10 9.69 23.18
C ASN A 109 -1.85 10.53 23.39
N GLU A 110 -0.78 10.21 22.67
CA GLU A 110 0.48 10.96 22.77
C GLU A 110 0.39 12.34 22.11
N CYS A 111 -0.58 12.55 21.23
CA CYS A 111 -0.82 13.86 20.60
C CYS A 111 -1.26 14.92 21.60
N LEU A 112 -1.90 14.55 22.72
CA LEU A 112 -2.23 15.47 23.81
C LEU A 112 -0.99 16.03 24.51
N GLN A 113 0.15 15.34 24.44
CA GLN A 113 1.40 15.79 25.05
C GLN A 113 2.34 16.37 24.00
N ASN A 114 2.47 17.71 24.01
CA ASN A 114 3.40 18.43 23.11
C ASN A 114 3.24 18.02 21.63
N ASN A 115 2.00 17.78 21.18
CA ASN A 115 1.67 17.33 19.82
C ASN A 115 2.44 16.07 19.39
N GLY A 116 2.72 15.13 20.31
CA GLY A 116 3.55 13.96 20.04
C GLY A 116 4.99 14.31 19.58
N GLY A 117 5.45 15.55 19.78
CA GLY A 117 6.70 16.06 19.19
C GLY A 117 6.64 16.24 17.67
N CYS A 118 5.45 16.26 17.07
CA CYS A 118 5.23 16.52 15.65
C CYS A 118 5.33 18.01 15.35
N THR A 119 5.95 18.37 14.23
CA THR A 119 6.06 19.78 13.79
C THR A 119 4.72 20.34 13.31
N HIS A 120 3.91 19.52 12.64
CA HIS A 120 2.60 19.93 12.12
C HIS A 120 1.48 19.14 12.78
N LYS A 121 1.11 17.99 12.22
CA LYS A 121 -0.01 17.20 12.70
C LYS A 121 0.52 15.98 13.42
N CYS A 122 -0.03 15.71 14.60
CA CYS A 122 0.05 14.42 15.24
C CYS A 122 -1.24 13.66 14.97
N ILE A 123 -1.11 12.42 14.50
CA ILE A 123 -2.23 11.52 14.23
C ILE A 123 -2.12 10.38 15.24
N ASP A 124 -3.11 10.34 16.12
CA ASP A 124 -3.27 9.32 17.15
C ASP A 124 -3.75 8.01 16.53
N THR A 125 -3.14 6.89 16.90
CA THR A 125 -3.56 5.55 16.49
C THR A 125 -3.82 4.69 17.73
N PRO A 126 -4.58 3.58 17.62
CA PRO A 126 -4.99 2.82 18.81
C PRO A 126 -3.84 2.33 19.70
N ALA A 127 -2.67 2.01 19.11
CA ALA A 127 -1.49 1.53 19.83
C ALA A 127 -0.25 2.46 19.76
N SER A 128 -0.33 3.60 19.06
CA SER A 128 0.80 4.50 18.82
C SER A 128 0.33 5.86 18.27
N PHE A 129 1.25 6.62 17.69
CA PHE A 129 0.94 7.82 16.93
C PHE A 129 1.97 8.01 15.81
N TYR A 130 1.61 8.82 14.80
CA TYR A 130 2.56 9.24 13.78
C TYR A 130 2.37 10.71 13.42
N CYS A 131 3.42 11.33 12.88
CA CYS A 131 3.36 12.72 12.45
C CYS A 131 3.02 12.81 10.97
N ASP A 132 2.10 13.72 10.62
CA ASP A 132 1.74 14.03 9.25
C ASP A 132 1.96 15.52 8.93
N CYS A 133 2.12 15.82 7.65
CA CYS A 133 2.48 17.15 7.18
C CYS A 133 1.34 17.85 6.44
N ASN A 134 1.23 19.17 6.65
CA ASN A 134 0.37 20.02 5.84
C ASN A 134 0.75 19.97 4.35
N HIS A 135 -0.20 20.33 3.49
CA HIS A 135 0.00 20.34 2.04
C HIS A 135 1.22 21.18 1.64
N GLY A 136 2.08 20.63 0.78
CA GLY A 136 3.34 21.28 0.35
C GLY A 136 4.57 20.96 1.23
N TYR A 137 4.41 20.18 2.30
CA TYR A 137 5.50 19.79 3.21
C TYR A 137 5.74 18.28 3.17
N LYS A 138 6.99 17.88 3.43
CA LYS A 138 7.41 16.48 3.52
C LYS A 138 7.96 16.17 4.92
N LEU A 139 7.66 14.97 5.41
CA LEU A 139 8.18 14.44 6.67
C LEU A 139 9.61 13.96 6.46
N ILE A 140 10.55 14.40 7.30
CA ILE A 140 11.99 14.11 7.12
C ILE A 140 12.54 13.15 8.18
N ASN A 141 12.05 13.20 9.42
CA ASN A 141 12.58 12.38 10.54
C ASN A 141 11.45 11.82 11.41
N ASN A 142 10.34 11.38 10.81
CA ASN A 142 9.11 10.93 11.50
C ASN A 142 8.45 11.94 12.44
N ARG A 143 9.03 13.13 12.61
CA ARG A 143 8.60 14.20 13.52
C ARG A 143 8.57 15.57 12.84
N THR A 144 9.50 15.82 11.93
CA THR A 144 9.72 17.14 11.33
C THR A 144 9.23 17.24 9.90
N CYS A 145 8.38 18.25 9.65
CA CYS A 145 7.90 18.61 8.32
C CYS A 145 8.71 19.77 7.76
N LYS A 146 9.29 19.62 6.56
CA LYS A 146 9.93 20.73 5.83
C LYS A 146 9.25 20.94 4.49
N GLY A 147 9.12 22.20 4.09
CA GLY A 147 8.57 22.55 2.79
C GLY A 147 9.49 22.04 1.68
N LYS A 148 8.92 21.64 0.54
CA LYS A 148 9.71 21.59 -0.69
C LYS A 148 10.18 23.03 -0.95
N LEU A 149 11.48 23.27 -0.92
CA LEU A 149 12.04 24.50 -1.48
C LEU A 149 11.67 24.50 -2.96
N VAL A 150 10.66 25.29 -3.31
CA VAL A 150 10.37 25.59 -4.71
C VAL A 150 11.49 26.52 -5.15
N ASN A 151 12.36 26.02 -6.02
CA ASN A 151 13.38 26.81 -6.69
C ASN A 151 12.98 26.92 -8.15
#